data_AF-A0A3C2B035-F1
#
_entry.id   AF-A0A3C2B035-F1
#
_cell.length_a   1.000
_cell.length_b   1.000
_cell.length_c   1.000
_cell.angle_alpha   90.00
_cell.angle_beta   90.00
_cell.angle_gamma   90.00
#
_symmetry.space_group_name_H-M   'P 1'
#
loop_
_entity.id
_entity.type
_entity.pdbx_description
1 polymer ?
#
loop_
_entity_poly.entity_id
_entity_poly.type
_entity_poly.pdbx_seq_one_letter_code
_entity_poly.pdbx_strand_id
1 'polypeptide(L)'
;ARAEAVAAVRDRYPALTAPTVDTGPSPAGAVEGWEQMPRAGRPAAAELWHLTNDITLYVLPAPGGRWQPALQTPSTDGIELLPLQPTQQDARDQAELAGRRVARMAMIADPVTSDRSLAAFADDGLYNRTDLARLISRRLTDADTARIVDADPADLVELLGAAGFSPATTVAVLAADGVDAATAATLLPAAGIPIPDGIRVLHERWDLPNTLAAELLDATATEMRTAGCTATEIMAVRPRDVLRTLPDDPHLWELAAGSMATAGHPTTSIVDHLVAHAPTPDAFTTGLLTIVEPDEALTIAASRRAHPDQLAAVSEAAGLSPADTATALATKVNDHIVLDVINIRCDGDTESVAATATGAGIDSSTVQSWLHPPAPGNVTPIRSAIDIDSAALLDRLPPAGATSADDPIRSLDALMLNIDSAGLEPAQ
;
A
#
# COMPACT_ATOMS: atom_id res chain seq x y z
N ALA A 1 -14.01 -9.61 -36.96
CA ALA A 1 -12.86 -9.42 -36.06
C ALA A 1 -12.23 -10.74 -35.58
N ARG A 2 -12.69 -11.40 -34.49
CA ARG A 2 -12.04 -12.61 -33.95
C ARG A 2 -12.10 -13.82 -34.89
N ALA A 3 -13.24 -14.04 -35.56
CA ALA A 3 -13.39 -15.13 -36.53
C ALA A 3 -12.53 -14.93 -37.80
N GLU A 4 -12.40 -13.69 -38.26
CA GLU A 4 -11.54 -13.33 -39.40
C GLU A 4 -10.05 -13.45 -39.04
N ALA A 5 -9.66 -13.07 -37.83
CA ALA A 5 -8.29 -13.27 -37.34
C ALA A 5 -7.91 -14.75 -37.28
N VAL A 6 -8.84 -15.62 -36.83
CA VAL A 6 -8.63 -17.07 -36.81
C VAL A 6 -8.56 -17.64 -38.23
N ALA A 7 -9.37 -17.14 -39.17
CA ALA A 7 -9.31 -17.56 -40.56
C ALA A 7 -7.99 -17.13 -41.23
N ALA A 8 -7.53 -15.90 -40.99
CA ALA A 8 -6.27 -15.39 -41.52
C ALA A 8 -5.04 -16.15 -40.98
N VAL A 9 -5.08 -16.60 -39.72
CA VAL A 9 -4.02 -17.43 -39.14
C VAL A 9 -4.02 -18.85 -39.73
N ARG A 10 -5.20 -19.44 -39.97
CA ARG A 10 -5.33 -20.77 -40.59
C ARG A 10 -4.82 -20.79 -42.04
N ASP A 11 -5.08 -19.73 -42.80
CA ASP A 11 -4.63 -19.60 -44.19
C ASP A 11 -3.11 -19.41 -44.27
N ARG A 12 -2.52 -18.72 -43.29
CA ARG A 12 -1.09 -18.41 -43.23
C ARG A 12 -0.22 -19.56 -42.70
N TYR A 13 -0.81 -20.50 -41.94
CA TYR A 13 -0.11 -21.63 -41.32
C TYR A 13 -0.87 -22.95 -41.50
N PRO A 14 -0.96 -23.49 -42.73
CA PRO A 14 -1.73 -24.70 -43.04
C PRO A 14 -1.22 -25.96 -42.30
N ALA A 15 0.03 -25.95 -41.84
CA ALA A 15 0.63 -27.02 -41.03
C ALA A 15 -0.03 -27.24 -39.67
N LEU A 16 -0.73 -26.23 -39.12
CA LEU A 16 -1.43 -26.34 -37.83
C LEU A 16 -2.80 -27.03 -37.94
N THR A 17 -3.27 -27.34 -39.15
CA THR A 17 -4.60 -27.90 -39.43
C THR A 17 -4.59 -29.22 -40.21
N ALA A 18 -3.41 -29.81 -40.47
CA ALA A 18 -3.36 -31.11 -41.13
C ALA A 18 -3.97 -32.19 -40.21
N PRO A 19 -4.97 -32.98 -40.68
CA PRO A 19 -5.44 -34.12 -39.92
C PRO A 19 -4.32 -35.16 -39.89
N THR A 20 -3.97 -35.61 -38.69
CA THR A 20 -3.00 -36.69 -38.47
C THR A 20 -3.51 -37.95 -39.17
N VAL A 21 -2.91 -38.28 -40.30
CA VAL A 21 -3.15 -39.55 -40.99
C VAL A 21 -2.42 -40.64 -40.22
N ASP A 22 -3.21 -41.47 -39.56
CA ASP A 22 -2.81 -42.65 -38.81
C ASP A 22 -2.30 -43.74 -39.75
N THR A 23 -0.97 -43.84 -39.93
CA THR A 23 -0.31 -45.04 -40.46
C THR A 23 1.16 -45.11 -40.01
N GLY A 24 1.42 -45.65 -38.82
CA GLY A 24 2.76 -46.03 -38.35
C GLY A 24 2.79 -46.36 -36.86
N PRO A 25 3.68 -47.27 -36.39
CA PRO A 25 3.71 -47.69 -34.98
C PRO A 25 3.97 -46.48 -34.07
N SER A 26 3.05 -46.26 -33.13
CA SER A 26 2.98 -45.09 -32.26
C SER A 26 4.30 -44.85 -31.50
N PRO A 27 4.95 -43.67 -31.64
CA PRO A 27 6.05 -43.30 -30.77
C PRO A 27 5.51 -42.60 -29.52
N ALA A 28 6.03 -43.01 -28.36
CA ALA A 28 6.20 -42.29 -27.10
C ALA A 28 5.11 -41.31 -26.61
N GLY A 29 4.63 -41.54 -25.38
CA GLY A 29 4.19 -40.47 -24.49
C GLY A 29 2.68 -40.20 -24.41
N ALA A 30 1.85 -41.23 -24.31
CA ALA A 30 0.40 -41.06 -24.09
C ALA A 30 -0.10 -41.49 -22.70
N VAL A 31 0.78 -41.97 -21.81
CA VAL A 31 0.39 -42.41 -20.47
C VAL A 31 1.11 -41.59 -19.41
N GLU A 32 0.36 -40.86 -18.59
CA GLU A 32 0.85 -40.36 -17.31
C GLU A 32 1.13 -41.57 -16.40
N GLY A 33 2.40 -41.87 -16.15
CA GLY A 33 2.82 -42.83 -15.12
C GLY A 33 3.87 -43.83 -15.56
N TRP A 34 4.14 -44.79 -14.66
CA TRP A 34 5.15 -45.83 -14.82
C TRP A 34 4.73 -46.89 -15.85
N GLU A 35 5.61 -47.17 -16.81
CA GLU A 35 5.46 -48.17 -17.85
C GLU A 35 6.50 -49.28 -17.71
N GLN A 36 6.15 -50.53 -18.05
CA GLN A 36 7.12 -51.63 -18.06
C GLN A 36 8.05 -51.53 -19.28
N MET A 37 9.34 -51.76 -19.05
CA MET A 37 10.34 -51.71 -20.11
C MET A 37 10.13 -52.86 -21.13
N PRO A 38 10.20 -52.57 -22.45
CA PRO A 38 10.14 -53.60 -23.48
C PRO A 38 11.29 -54.61 -23.30
N ARG A 39 10.96 -55.90 -23.18
CA ARG A 39 11.88 -57.04 -22.97
C ARG A 39 12.41 -57.26 -21.55
N ALA A 40 11.84 -56.63 -20.51
CA ALA A 40 12.16 -57.00 -19.14
C ALA A 40 11.63 -58.43 -18.84
N GLY A 41 12.54 -59.41 -18.72
CA GLY A 41 12.19 -60.77 -18.31
C GLY A 41 11.65 -60.80 -16.88
N ARG A 42 10.68 -61.67 -16.62
CA ARG A 42 10.18 -61.96 -15.26
C ARG A 42 11.29 -62.53 -14.38
N PRO A 43 11.32 -62.24 -13.05
CA PRO A 43 10.16 -61.92 -12.22
C PRO A 43 10.00 -60.47 -11.73
N ALA A 44 10.97 -59.58 -11.98
CA ALA A 44 10.85 -58.15 -11.64
C ALA A 44 11.08 -57.32 -12.91
N ALA A 45 10.00 -56.91 -13.56
CA ALA A 45 10.10 -56.10 -14.77
C ALA A 45 10.58 -54.70 -14.39
N ALA A 46 11.66 -54.24 -15.01
CA ALA A 46 12.09 -52.85 -14.91
C ALA A 46 10.99 -51.92 -15.43
N GLU A 47 10.85 -50.76 -14.81
CA GLU A 47 9.88 -49.74 -15.19
C GLU A 47 10.59 -48.46 -15.60
N LEU A 48 9.94 -47.69 -16.48
CA LEU A 48 10.35 -46.35 -16.86
C LEU A 48 9.16 -45.39 -16.77
N TRP A 49 9.44 -44.10 -16.62
CA TRP A 49 8.43 -43.05 -16.78
C TRP A 49 9.05 -41.85 -17.48
N HIS A 50 8.46 -41.43 -18.59
CA HIS A 50 8.82 -40.18 -19.26
C HIS A 50 8.20 -39.00 -18.52
N LEU A 51 8.98 -38.37 -17.64
CA LEU A 51 8.53 -37.23 -16.84
C LEU A 51 8.38 -35.96 -17.70
N THR A 52 9.31 -35.75 -18.64
CA THR A 52 9.25 -34.73 -19.68
C THR A 52 9.79 -35.32 -21.00
N ASN A 53 9.77 -34.54 -22.09
CA ASN A 53 10.35 -34.97 -23.37
C ASN A 53 11.83 -35.34 -23.27
N ASP A 54 12.56 -34.78 -22.29
CA ASP A 54 14.01 -34.91 -22.17
C ASP A 54 14.46 -35.58 -20.87
N ILE A 55 13.53 -35.96 -19.98
CA ILE A 55 13.82 -36.61 -18.70
C ILE A 55 13.05 -37.91 -18.60
N THR A 56 13.79 -39.01 -18.43
CA THR A 56 13.23 -40.35 -18.24
C THR A 56 13.68 -40.90 -16.90
N LEU A 57 12.73 -41.38 -16.11
CA LEU A 57 12.92 -42.04 -14.84
C LEU A 57 12.97 -43.55 -15.05
N TYR A 58 13.74 -44.25 -14.22
CA TYR A 58 13.82 -45.71 -14.23
C TYR A 58 13.75 -46.28 -12.82
N VAL A 59 13.13 -47.46 -12.72
CA VAL A 59 13.16 -48.30 -11.54
C VAL A 59 13.60 -49.70 -11.98
N LEU A 60 14.84 -50.05 -11.62
CA LEU A 60 15.49 -51.28 -12.04
C LEU A 60 15.58 -52.28 -10.86
N PRO A 61 15.39 -53.59 -11.08
CA PRO A 61 15.65 -54.58 -10.05
C PRO A 61 17.16 -54.65 -9.74
N ALA A 62 17.51 -54.69 -8.46
CA ALA A 62 18.89 -54.79 -7.99
C ALA A 62 19.14 -56.07 -7.18
N PRO A 63 20.41 -56.50 -7.03
CA PRO A 63 20.74 -57.66 -6.20
C PRO A 63 20.23 -57.52 -4.77
N GLY A 64 19.82 -58.64 -4.17
CA GLY A 64 19.34 -58.68 -2.77
C GLY A 64 17.90 -58.23 -2.58
N GLY A 65 17.07 -58.23 -3.64
CA GLY A 65 15.65 -57.85 -3.56
C GLY A 65 15.42 -56.35 -3.40
N ARG A 66 16.45 -55.54 -3.64
CA ARG A 66 16.41 -54.08 -3.58
C ARG A 66 16.07 -53.51 -4.96
N TRP A 67 15.76 -52.23 -4.99
CA TRP A 67 15.41 -51.49 -6.20
C TRP A 67 16.38 -50.35 -6.44
N GLN A 68 16.77 -50.19 -7.69
CA GLN A 68 17.72 -49.19 -8.15
C GLN A 68 16.94 -48.08 -8.88
N PRO A 69 16.65 -46.96 -8.21
CA PRO A 69 16.14 -45.78 -8.89
C PRO A 69 17.23 -45.19 -9.78
N ALA A 70 16.83 -44.68 -10.94
CA ALA A 70 17.76 -44.06 -11.88
C ALA A 70 17.05 -42.98 -12.70
N LEU A 71 17.82 -42.04 -13.24
CA LEU A 71 17.32 -40.96 -14.07
C LEU A 71 18.23 -40.76 -15.28
N GLN A 72 17.65 -40.43 -16.42
CA GLN A 72 18.36 -39.98 -17.61
C GLN A 72 17.94 -38.55 -17.91
N THR A 73 18.91 -37.67 -18.03
CA THR A 73 18.72 -36.24 -18.30
C THR A 73 19.66 -35.78 -19.43
N PRO A 74 19.41 -34.61 -20.05
CA PRO A 74 20.23 -34.10 -21.16
C PRO A 74 21.69 -33.84 -20.77
N SER A 75 21.93 -33.56 -19.49
CA SER A 75 23.25 -33.23 -18.95
C SER A 75 24.10 -34.45 -18.56
N THR A 76 23.49 -35.63 -18.51
CA THR A 76 24.16 -36.89 -18.11
C THR A 76 24.48 -37.71 -19.35
N ASP A 77 25.75 -38.10 -19.48
CA ASP A 77 26.18 -39.07 -20.49
C ASP A 77 25.79 -40.49 -20.03
N GLY A 78 24.49 -40.80 -20.15
CA GLY A 78 23.89 -42.08 -19.75
C GLY A 78 22.85 -41.96 -18.63
N ILE A 79 22.67 -43.06 -17.89
CA ILE A 79 21.71 -43.18 -16.78
C ILE A 79 22.44 -42.94 -15.45
N GLU A 80 21.99 -41.95 -14.68
CA GLU A 80 22.47 -41.68 -13.32
C GLU A 80 21.76 -42.62 -12.33
N LEU A 81 22.55 -43.34 -11.54
CA LEU A 81 22.07 -44.29 -10.54
C LEU A 81 21.96 -43.62 -9.16
N LEU A 82 20.77 -43.69 -8.56
CA LEU A 82 20.48 -43.12 -7.24
C LEU A 82 20.65 -44.18 -6.12
N PRO A 83 20.57 -43.84 -4.83
CA PRO A 83 20.73 -44.83 -3.75
C PRO A 83 19.69 -45.96 -3.81
N LEU A 84 20.14 -47.20 -3.58
CA LEU A 84 19.30 -48.40 -3.55
C LEU A 84 18.19 -48.32 -2.50
N GLN A 85 16.96 -48.63 -2.91
CA GLN A 85 15.77 -48.60 -2.07
C GLN A 85 15.29 -50.01 -1.68
N PRO A 86 14.63 -50.15 -0.52
CA PRO A 86 14.14 -51.44 -0.05
C PRO A 86 12.90 -51.91 -0.81
N THR A 87 12.05 -51.00 -1.29
CA THR A 87 10.85 -51.34 -2.05
C THR A 87 10.81 -50.67 -3.42
N GLN A 88 9.98 -51.20 -4.31
CA GLN A 88 9.77 -50.63 -5.64
C GLN A 88 9.13 -49.25 -5.55
N GLN A 89 8.20 -49.05 -4.61
CA GLN A 89 7.51 -47.77 -4.44
C GLN A 89 8.47 -46.69 -3.93
N ASP A 90 9.32 -47.00 -2.96
CA ASP A 90 10.34 -46.06 -2.47
C ASP A 90 11.32 -45.65 -3.60
N ALA A 91 11.64 -46.58 -4.50
CA ALA A 91 12.44 -46.27 -5.68
C ALA A 91 11.70 -45.35 -6.66
N ARG A 92 10.39 -45.54 -6.87
CA ARG A 92 9.58 -44.64 -7.70
C ARG A 92 9.55 -43.24 -7.11
N ASP A 93 9.24 -43.11 -5.83
CA ASP A 93 9.12 -41.82 -5.13
C ASP A 93 10.47 -41.07 -5.17
N GLN A 94 11.58 -41.79 -5.00
CA GLN A 94 12.92 -41.20 -5.01
C GLN A 94 13.37 -40.80 -6.43
N ALA A 95 13.06 -41.61 -7.45
CA ALA A 95 13.31 -41.27 -8.85
C ALA A 95 12.45 -40.08 -9.30
N GLU A 96 11.18 -40.04 -8.92
CA GLU A 96 10.28 -38.91 -9.20
C GLU A 96 10.77 -37.62 -8.56
N LEU A 97 11.12 -37.65 -7.27
CA LEU A 97 11.67 -36.49 -6.56
C LEU A 97 12.94 -35.96 -7.26
N ALA A 98 13.85 -36.86 -7.65
CA ALA A 98 15.08 -36.50 -8.33
C ALA A 98 14.83 -35.97 -9.75
N GLY A 99 13.99 -36.62 -10.56
CA GLY A 99 13.68 -36.14 -11.91
C GLY A 99 12.92 -34.83 -11.93
N ARG A 100 11.97 -34.62 -11.00
CA ARG A 100 11.31 -33.32 -10.85
C ARG A 100 12.30 -32.23 -10.42
N ARG A 101 13.32 -32.56 -9.64
CA ARG A 101 14.42 -31.62 -9.34
C ARG A 101 15.21 -31.27 -10.61
N VAL A 102 15.61 -32.25 -11.41
CA VAL A 102 16.37 -31.97 -12.65
C VAL A 102 15.53 -31.23 -13.69
N ALA A 103 14.24 -31.59 -13.85
CA ALA A 103 13.31 -30.88 -14.73
C ALA A 103 13.19 -29.41 -14.35
N ARG A 104 13.07 -29.11 -13.05
CA ARG A 104 13.07 -27.75 -12.51
C ARG A 104 14.38 -27.01 -12.80
N MET A 105 15.53 -27.68 -12.61
CA MET A 105 16.85 -27.08 -12.90
C MET A 105 17.04 -26.76 -14.39
N ALA A 106 16.52 -27.60 -15.30
CA ALA A 106 16.60 -27.38 -16.74
C ALA A 106 15.68 -26.24 -17.22
N MET A 107 14.49 -26.08 -16.65
CA MET A 107 13.56 -24.99 -16.97
C MET A 107 14.08 -23.61 -16.57
N ILE A 108 14.84 -23.51 -15.48
CA ILE A 108 15.38 -22.21 -14.99
C ILE A 108 16.58 -21.71 -15.82
N ALA A 109 17.23 -22.61 -16.58
CA ALA A 109 18.35 -22.25 -17.46
C ALA A 109 17.93 -21.45 -18.70
N ASP A 110 16.64 -21.45 -19.06
CA ASP A 110 16.08 -20.60 -20.11
C ASP A 110 15.81 -19.17 -19.56
N PRO A 111 16.52 -18.13 -20.05
CA PRO A 111 16.32 -16.77 -19.59
C PRO A 111 14.87 -16.29 -19.68
N VAL A 112 14.11 -16.76 -20.67
CA VAL A 112 12.75 -16.32 -20.95
C VAL A 112 11.73 -16.85 -19.93
N THR A 113 12.03 -17.98 -19.27
CA THR A 113 11.10 -18.66 -18.34
C THR A 113 11.60 -18.74 -16.90
N SER A 114 12.81 -18.24 -16.64
CA SER A 114 13.48 -18.27 -15.34
C SER A 114 12.69 -17.65 -14.19
N ASP A 115 12.11 -16.46 -14.34
CA ASP A 115 11.27 -15.82 -13.32
C ASP A 115 10.07 -16.70 -12.94
N ARG A 116 9.32 -17.17 -13.94
CA ARG A 116 8.15 -18.02 -13.71
C ARG A 116 8.54 -19.33 -13.01
N SER A 117 9.65 -19.91 -13.42
CA SER A 117 10.11 -21.19 -12.90
C SER A 117 10.64 -21.06 -11.47
N LEU A 118 11.32 -19.96 -11.14
CA LEU A 118 11.79 -19.70 -9.78
C LEU A 118 10.63 -19.34 -8.84
N ALA A 119 9.66 -18.53 -9.30
CA ALA A 119 8.45 -18.25 -8.54
C ALA A 119 7.65 -19.54 -8.25
N ALA A 120 7.49 -20.42 -9.25
CA ALA A 120 6.84 -21.71 -9.06
C ALA A 120 7.62 -22.62 -8.09
N PHE A 121 8.95 -22.56 -8.08
CA PHE A 121 9.79 -23.27 -7.10
C PHE A 121 9.59 -22.72 -5.68
N ALA A 122 9.47 -21.40 -5.51
CA ALA A 122 9.19 -20.82 -4.20
C ALA A 122 7.79 -21.25 -3.69
N ASP A 123 6.81 -21.34 -4.60
CA ASP A 123 5.41 -21.65 -4.27
C ASP A 123 5.13 -23.15 -4.09
N ASP A 124 6.08 -24.05 -4.38
CA ASP A 124 5.86 -25.50 -4.36
C ASP A 124 5.92 -26.15 -2.96
N GLY A 125 6.23 -25.36 -1.92
CA GLY A 125 6.32 -25.81 -0.53
C GLY A 125 7.54 -26.67 -0.19
N LEU A 126 8.46 -26.89 -1.15
CA LEU A 126 9.73 -27.61 -0.99
C LEU A 126 10.94 -26.67 -1.08
N TYR A 127 10.69 -25.36 -0.97
CA TYR A 127 11.71 -24.34 -1.01
C TYR A 127 12.82 -24.61 0.02
N ASN A 128 14.07 -24.48 -0.43
CA ASN A 128 15.24 -24.44 0.44
C ASN A 128 16.37 -23.66 -0.24
N ARG A 129 17.21 -23.02 0.59
CA ARG A 129 18.28 -22.13 0.12
C ARG A 129 19.39 -22.84 -0.65
N THR A 130 19.67 -24.10 -0.35
CA THR A 130 20.68 -24.88 -1.07
C THR A 130 20.27 -25.15 -2.51
N ASP A 131 19.00 -25.50 -2.74
CA ASP A 131 18.46 -25.69 -4.07
C ASP A 131 18.31 -24.36 -4.80
N LEU A 132 17.90 -23.28 -4.11
CA LEU A 132 17.94 -21.92 -4.68
C LEU A 132 19.34 -21.55 -5.20
N ALA A 133 20.38 -21.75 -4.38
CA ALA A 133 21.76 -21.43 -4.76
C ALA A 133 22.21 -22.20 -6.02
N ARG A 134 21.87 -23.50 -6.11
CA ARG A 134 22.15 -24.30 -7.32
C ARG A 134 21.39 -23.76 -8.53
N LEU A 135 20.13 -23.37 -8.35
CA LEU A 135 19.27 -22.88 -9.43
C LEU A 135 19.77 -21.57 -10.03
N ILE A 136 20.26 -20.65 -9.21
CA ILE A 136 20.67 -19.32 -9.67
C ILE A 136 22.20 -19.18 -9.87
N SER A 137 22.98 -20.21 -9.53
CA SER A 137 24.44 -20.24 -9.64
C SER A 137 25.00 -19.77 -10.99
N ARG A 138 24.34 -20.10 -12.11
CA ARG A 138 24.80 -19.71 -13.47
C ARG A 138 24.67 -18.22 -13.77
N ARG A 139 23.99 -17.46 -12.91
CA ARG A 139 23.75 -16.01 -13.07
C ARG A 139 24.54 -15.15 -12.10
N LEU A 140 25.20 -15.77 -11.13
CA LEU A 140 25.97 -15.11 -10.08
C LEU A 140 27.43 -15.53 -10.17
N THR A 141 28.29 -14.80 -9.47
CA THR A 141 29.67 -15.25 -9.26
C THR A 141 29.68 -16.43 -8.29
N ASP A 142 30.74 -17.24 -8.30
CA ASP A 142 30.90 -18.34 -7.33
C ASP A 142 30.88 -17.83 -5.89
N ALA A 143 31.44 -16.64 -5.64
CA ALA A 143 31.44 -15.98 -4.34
C ALA A 143 30.02 -15.59 -3.90
N ASP A 144 29.23 -15.01 -4.80
CA ASP A 144 27.84 -14.60 -4.51
C ASP A 144 26.92 -15.82 -4.34
N THR A 145 27.15 -16.87 -5.13
CA THR A 145 26.40 -18.13 -5.01
C THR A 145 26.60 -18.77 -3.64
N ALA A 146 27.83 -18.73 -3.10
CA ALA A 146 28.14 -19.28 -1.78
C ALA A 146 27.43 -18.51 -0.64
N ARG A 147 27.16 -17.21 -0.82
CA ARG A 147 26.50 -16.37 0.19
C ARG A 147 25.02 -16.70 0.39
N ILE A 148 24.33 -17.24 -0.63
CA ILE A 148 22.87 -17.44 -0.62
C ILE A 148 22.40 -18.28 0.58
N VAL A 149 23.15 -19.32 0.94
CA VAL A 149 22.75 -20.28 1.98
C VAL A 149 22.59 -19.63 3.35
N ASP A 150 23.47 -18.69 3.68
CA ASP A 150 23.53 -18.04 5.00
C ASP A 150 23.16 -16.55 4.95
N ALA A 151 22.72 -16.05 3.79
CA ALA A 151 22.35 -14.64 3.59
C ALA A 151 21.26 -14.20 4.58
N ASP A 152 21.31 -12.96 5.07
CA ASP A 152 20.11 -12.40 5.67
C ASP A 152 19.06 -12.06 4.58
N PRO A 153 17.81 -11.72 4.93
CA PRO A 153 16.79 -11.39 3.94
C PRO A 153 17.14 -10.20 3.03
N ALA A 154 17.94 -9.23 3.50
CA ALA A 154 18.34 -8.08 2.70
C ALA A 154 19.41 -8.46 1.66
N ASP A 155 20.42 -9.22 2.10
CA ASP A 155 21.42 -9.83 1.23
C ASP A 155 20.75 -10.71 0.16
N LEU A 156 19.71 -11.46 0.53
CA LEU A 156 18.98 -12.32 -0.41
C LEU A 156 18.28 -11.50 -1.52
N VAL A 157 17.67 -10.36 -1.18
CA VAL A 157 17.07 -9.43 -2.16
C VAL A 157 18.14 -8.88 -3.11
N GLU A 158 19.29 -8.47 -2.58
CA GLU A 158 20.42 -8.00 -3.38
C GLU A 158 20.90 -9.07 -4.36
N LEU A 159 21.12 -10.29 -3.87
CA LEU A 159 21.61 -11.41 -4.68
C LEU A 159 20.63 -11.81 -5.79
N LEU A 160 19.32 -11.80 -5.49
CA LEU A 160 18.28 -12.08 -6.50
C LEU A 160 18.18 -10.97 -7.55
N GLY A 161 18.32 -9.71 -7.13
CA GLY A 161 18.41 -8.57 -8.04
C GLY A 161 19.65 -8.62 -8.94
N ALA A 162 20.81 -8.98 -8.36
CA ALA A 162 22.07 -9.17 -9.11
C ALA A 162 21.99 -10.33 -10.11
N ALA A 163 21.24 -11.39 -9.78
CA ALA A 163 20.93 -12.49 -10.69
C ALA A 163 19.87 -12.11 -11.76
N GLY A 164 19.34 -10.89 -11.73
CA GLY A 164 18.42 -10.34 -12.73
C GLY A 164 16.98 -10.85 -12.60
N PHE A 165 16.56 -11.31 -11.42
CA PHE A 165 15.17 -11.70 -11.18
C PHE A 165 14.27 -10.50 -10.93
N SER A 166 13.01 -10.64 -11.34
CA SER A 166 12.01 -9.60 -11.15
C SER A 166 11.61 -9.45 -9.67
N PRO A 167 11.10 -8.27 -9.26
CA PRO A 167 10.64 -8.03 -7.89
C PRO A 167 9.57 -9.03 -7.42
N ALA A 168 8.67 -9.44 -8.32
CA ALA A 168 7.62 -10.42 -8.02
C ALA A 168 8.18 -11.79 -7.65
N THR A 169 9.23 -12.23 -8.36
CA THR A 169 9.93 -13.48 -8.05
C THR A 169 10.69 -13.37 -6.73
N THR A 170 11.34 -12.24 -6.47
CA THR A 170 12.02 -11.98 -5.21
C THR A 170 11.06 -12.08 -4.03
N VAL A 171 9.85 -11.52 -4.13
CA VAL A 171 8.81 -11.64 -3.10
C VAL A 171 8.38 -13.07 -2.86
N ALA A 172 8.16 -13.86 -3.93
CA ALA A 172 7.79 -15.26 -3.79
C ALA A 172 8.87 -16.03 -3.01
N VAL A 173 10.15 -15.76 -3.30
CA VAL A 173 11.28 -16.35 -2.57
C VAL A 173 11.29 -15.91 -1.10
N LEU A 174 11.09 -14.63 -0.78
CA LEU A 174 11.07 -14.16 0.62
C LEU A 174 9.91 -14.79 1.42
N ALA A 175 8.73 -14.92 0.81
CA ALA A 175 7.59 -15.58 1.43
C ALA A 175 7.89 -17.06 1.71
N ALA A 176 8.49 -17.76 0.75
CA ALA A 176 8.85 -19.17 0.88
C ALA A 176 10.01 -19.42 1.87
N ASP A 177 10.92 -18.45 2.00
CA ASP A 177 12.02 -18.46 2.98
C ASP A 177 11.53 -18.22 4.42
N GLY A 178 10.24 -17.88 4.59
CA GLY A 178 9.62 -17.69 5.90
C GLY A 178 9.96 -16.34 6.54
N VAL A 179 10.32 -15.34 5.73
CA VAL A 179 10.53 -13.97 6.21
C VAL A 179 9.22 -13.44 6.78
N ASP A 180 9.26 -12.84 7.98
CA ASP A 180 8.07 -12.26 8.59
C ASP A 180 7.60 -11.00 7.84
N ALA A 181 6.32 -10.68 7.96
CA ALA A 181 5.70 -9.62 7.17
C ALA A 181 6.27 -8.21 7.47
N ALA A 182 6.74 -7.95 8.70
CA ALA A 182 7.33 -6.66 9.05
C ALA A 182 8.71 -6.50 8.40
N THR A 183 9.54 -7.56 8.45
CA THR A 183 10.81 -7.58 7.72
C THR A 183 10.57 -7.46 6.22
N ALA A 184 9.63 -8.23 5.66
CA ALA A 184 9.29 -8.16 4.25
C ALA A 184 8.89 -6.74 3.83
N ALA A 185 8.02 -6.06 4.59
CA ALA A 185 7.58 -4.70 4.31
C ALA A 185 8.74 -3.70 4.17
N THR A 186 9.80 -3.83 4.98
CA THR A 186 10.98 -2.95 4.86
C THR A 186 11.81 -3.22 3.59
N LEU A 187 11.71 -4.42 3.03
CA LEU A 187 12.49 -4.87 1.87
C LEU A 187 11.76 -4.68 0.53
N LEU A 188 10.42 -4.64 0.50
CA LEU A 188 9.66 -4.49 -0.76
C LEU A 188 10.06 -3.24 -1.57
N PRO A 189 10.21 -2.04 -0.96
CA PRO A 189 10.66 -0.86 -1.71
C PRO A 189 12.08 -1.02 -2.27
N ALA A 190 12.98 -1.65 -1.51
CA ALA A 190 14.36 -1.92 -1.95
C ALA A 190 14.40 -2.93 -3.11
N ALA A 191 13.46 -3.89 -3.13
CA ALA A 191 13.25 -4.80 -4.25
C ALA A 191 12.62 -4.12 -5.48
N GLY A 192 12.27 -2.83 -5.41
CA GLY A 192 11.68 -2.07 -6.52
C GLY A 192 10.16 -2.18 -6.63
N ILE A 193 9.47 -2.60 -5.56
CA ILE A 193 8.01 -2.72 -5.54
C ILE A 193 7.41 -1.39 -5.07
N PRO A 194 6.54 -0.75 -5.87
CA PRO A 194 5.81 0.45 -5.44
C PRO A 194 4.96 0.17 -4.20
N ILE A 195 4.86 1.14 -3.29
CA ILE A 195 4.07 1.00 -2.04
C ILE A 195 2.64 0.45 -2.26
N PRO A 196 1.86 0.93 -3.27
CA PRO A 196 0.53 0.38 -3.52
C PRO A 196 0.52 -1.13 -3.84
N ASP A 197 1.49 -1.58 -4.63
CA ASP A 197 1.64 -3.01 -4.95
C ASP A 197 2.16 -3.78 -3.73
N GLY A 198 3.00 -3.15 -2.91
CA GLY A 198 3.46 -3.70 -1.63
C GLY A 198 2.33 -4.02 -0.67
N ILE A 199 1.32 -3.14 -0.56
CA ILE A 199 0.12 -3.38 0.28
C ILE A 199 -0.58 -4.65 -0.18
N ARG A 200 -0.81 -4.78 -1.50
CA ARG A 200 -1.47 -5.96 -2.09
C ARG A 200 -0.65 -7.23 -1.91
N VAL A 201 0.66 -7.15 -2.09
CA VAL A 201 1.57 -8.28 -1.88
C VAL A 201 1.54 -8.76 -0.43
N LEU A 202 1.62 -7.86 0.54
CA LEU A 202 1.54 -8.21 1.96
C LEU A 202 0.18 -8.82 2.31
N HIS A 203 -0.91 -8.32 1.73
CA HIS A 203 -2.23 -8.90 1.89
C HIS A 203 -2.32 -10.33 1.30
N GLU A 204 -1.88 -10.52 0.06
CA GLU A 204 -2.03 -11.78 -0.67
C GLU A 204 -1.09 -12.89 -0.18
N ARG A 205 0.15 -12.54 0.23
CA ARG A 205 1.21 -13.51 0.55
C ARG A 205 1.45 -13.71 2.05
N TRP A 206 1.17 -12.71 2.87
CA TRP A 206 1.32 -12.77 4.32
C TRP A 206 -0.01 -12.70 5.08
N ASP A 207 -1.15 -12.70 4.38
CA ASP A 207 -2.51 -12.65 4.95
C ASP A 207 -2.71 -11.45 5.90
N LEU A 208 -2.01 -10.33 5.62
CA LEU A 208 -2.16 -9.12 6.41
C LEU A 208 -3.43 -8.35 6.01
N PRO A 209 -4.16 -7.76 6.96
CA PRO A 209 -5.15 -6.75 6.65
C PRO A 209 -4.51 -5.57 5.90
N ASN A 210 -5.21 -5.01 4.90
CA ASN A 210 -4.72 -3.86 4.12
C ASN A 210 -4.30 -2.68 5.00
N THR A 211 -4.99 -2.46 6.13
CA THR A 211 -4.68 -1.39 7.08
C THR A 211 -3.32 -1.60 7.74
N LEU A 212 -3.03 -2.81 8.21
CA LEU A 212 -1.75 -3.14 8.83
C LEU A 212 -0.60 -3.15 7.81
N ALA A 213 -0.85 -3.66 6.60
CA ALA A 213 0.12 -3.59 5.50
C ALA A 213 0.47 -2.14 5.13
N ALA A 214 -0.53 -1.25 5.06
CA ALA A 214 -0.32 0.17 4.82
C ALA A 214 0.45 0.85 5.96
N GLU A 215 0.20 0.50 7.22
CA GLU A 215 0.97 1.02 8.36
C GLU A 215 2.44 0.60 8.31
N LEU A 216 2.71 -0.67 8.01
CA LEU A 216 4.08 -1.20 7.93
C LEU A 216 4.89 -0.57 6.79
N LEU A 217 4.23 -0.22 5.67
CA LEU A 217 4.84 0.44 4.52
C LEU A 217 4.88 1.96 4.64
N ASP A 218 4.38 2.53 5.74
CA ASP A 218 4.14 3.97 5.91
C ASP A 218 3.40 4.62 4.72
N ALA A 219 2.38 3.94 4.21
CA ALA A 219 1.68 4.37 3.01
C ALA A 219 0.86 5.64 3.25
N THR A 220 0.84 6.51 2.25
CA THR A 220 -0.05 7.68 2.19
C THR A 220 -1.48 7.28 1.80
N ALA A 221 -2.46 8.14 2.10
CA ALA A 221 -3.85 7.91 1.68
C ALA A 221 -4.02 7.71 0.16
N THR A 222 -3.19 8.38 -0.66
CA THR A 222 -3.21 8.23 -2.13
C THR A 222 -2.69 6.87 -2.57
N GLU A 223 -1.63 6.37 -1.93
CA GLU A 223 -1.09 5.04 -2.21
C GLU A 223 -2.07 3.94 -1.78
N MET A 224 -2.69 4.08 -0.60
CA MET A 224 -3.74 3.16 -0.15
C MET A 224 -4.92 3.12 -1.12
N ARG A 225 -5.37 4.28 -1.63
CA ARG A 225 -6.41 4.35 -2.66
C ARG A 225 -6.00 3.65 -3.95
N THR A 226 -4.75 3.81 -4.36
CA THR A 226 -4.19 3.15 -5.55
C THR A 226 -4.11 1.63 -5.37
N ALA A 227 -3.85 1.17 -4.14
CA ALA A 227 -3.88 -0.24 -3.77
C ALA A 227 -5.30 -0.83 -3.71
N GLY A 228 -6.34 -0.01 -3.81
CA GLY A 228 -7.74 -0.43 -3.74
C GLY A 228 -8.33 -0.49 -2.32
N CYS A 229 -7.67 0.14 -1.34
CA CYS A 229 -8.23 0.26 0.00
C CYS A 229 -9.54 1.06 -0.02
N THR A 230 -10.50 0.63 0.79
CA THR A 230 -11.78 1.33 0.98
C THR A 230 -11.59 2.65 1.72
N ALA A 231 -12.57 3.56 1.60
CA ALA A 231 -12.54 4.83 2.32
C ALA A 231 -12.43 4.64 3.85
N THR A 232 -13.11 3.63 4.40
CA THR A 232 -13.05 3.31 5.84
C THR A 232 -11.66 2.84 6.25
N GLU A 233 -11.00 1.98 5.47
CA GLU A 233 -9.62 1.54 5.75
C GLU A 233 -8.63 2.71 5.66
N ILE A 234 -8.79 3.60 4.67
CA ILE A 234 -7.96 4.80 4.55
C ILE A 234 -8.17 5.74 5.74
N MET A 235 -9.42 5.98 6.15
CA MET A 235 -9.73 6.81 7.32
C MET A 235 -9.27 6.18 8.63
N ALA A 236 -9.17 4.85 8.72
CA ALA A 236 -8.59 4.17 9.88
C ALA A 236 -7.10 4.52 10.05
N VAL A 237 -6.34 4.51 8.96
CA VAL A 237 -4.86 4.58 9.00
C VAL A 237 -4.31 5.99 8.76
N ARG A 238 -4.94 6.78 7.88
CA ARG A 238 -4.48 8.12 7.46
C ARG A 238 -5.61 9.17 7.46
N PRO A 239 -6.34 9.37 8.57
CA PRO A 239 -7.42 10.35 8.64
C PRO A 239 -6.93 11.76 8.34
N ARG A 240 -5.76 12.15 8.88
CA ARG A 240 -5.20 13.48 8.65
C ARG A 240 -4.90 13.75 7.18
N ASP A 241 -4.36 12.79 6.44
CA ASP A 241 -4.01 12.98 5.03
C ASP A 241 -5.26 13.30 4.20
N VAL A 242 -6.37 12.61 4.48
CA VAL A 242 -7.65 12.86 3.81
C VAL A 242 -8.18 14.24 4.19
N LEU A 243 -8.28 14.55 5.49
CA LEU A 243 -8.89 15.80 5.97
C LEU A 243 -8.19 17.06 5.46
N ARG A 244 -6.86 17.05 5.29
CA ARG A 244 -6.09 18.17 4.73
C ARG A 244 -6.44 18.50 3.28
N THR A 245 -7.00 17.53 2.56
CA THR A 245 -7.30 17.62 1.13
C THR A 245 -8.79 17.77 0.85
N LEU A 246 -9.64 17.68 1.88
CA LEU A 246 -11.07 17.87 1.73
C LEU A 246 -11.39 19.33 1.41
N PRO A 247 -12.33 19.60 0.49
CA PRO A 247 -12.80 20.95 0.23
C PRO A 247 -13.72 21.43 1.37
N ASP A 248 -14.24 22.64 1.23
CA ASP A 248 -15.09 23.33 2.21
C ASP A 248 -16.55 22.85 2.25
N ASP A 249 -16.96 21.94 1.36
CA ASP A 249 -18.31 21.37 1.31
C ASP A 249 -18.66 20.62 2.62
N PRO A 250 -19.64 21.10 3.42
CA PRO A 250 -20.02 20.50 4.69
C PRO A 250 -20.43 19.03 4.60
N HIS A 251 -21.04 18.60 3.49
CA HIS A 251 -21.46 17.21 3.32
C HIS A 251 -20.27 16.24 3.26
N LEU A 252 -19.12 16.69 2.73
CA LEU A 252 -17.92 15.86 2.73
C LEU A 252 -17.32 15.70 4.13
N TRP A 253 -17.50 16.69 5.00
CA TRP A 253 -17.08 16.64 6.41
C TRP A 253 -18.01 15.75 7.25
N GLU A 254 -19.31 15.73 6.97
CA GLU A 254 -20.26 14.73 7.48
C GLU A 254 -19.78 13.31 7.16
N LEU A 255 -19.54 13.03 5.87
CA LEU A 255 -19.08 11.71 5.41
C LEU A 255 -17.73 11.31 6.01
N ALA A 256 -16.79 12.27 6.14
CA ALA A 256 -15.49 12.01 6.75
C ALA A 256 -15.61 11.68 8.24
N ALA A 257 -16.42 12.44 9.00
CA ALA A 257 -16.69 12.19 10.41
C ALA A 257 -17.36 10.82 10.63
N GLY A 258 -18.41 10.51 9.86
CA GLY A 258 -19.08 9.22 9.90
C GLY A 258 -18.16 8.04 9.49
N SER A 259 -17.28 8.25 8.52
CA SER A 259 -16.29 7.25 8.11
C SER A 259 -15.26 6.98 9.20
N MET A 260 -14.79 8.02 9.91
CA MET A 260 -13.90 7.84 11.07
C MET A 260 -14.59 7.08 12.21
N ALA A 261 -15.86 7.40 12.50
CA ALA A 261 -16.63 6.69 13.52
C ALA A 261 -16.81 5.20 13.14
N THR A 262 -17.13 4.92 11.87
CA THR A 262 -17.25 3.54 11.35
C THR A 262 -15.90 2.80 11.38
N ALA A 263 -14.79 3.51 11.16
CA ALA A 263 -13.44 2.98 11.28
C ALA A 263 -12.99 2.74 12.74
N GLY A 264 -13.83 3.08 13.73
CA GLY A 264 -13.58 2.81 15.15
C GLY A 264 -12.80 3.90 15.88
N HIS A 265 -12.63 5.09 15.29
CA HIS A 265 -12.00 6.21 16.00
C HIS A 265 -12.88 6.69 17.17
N PRO A 266 -12.30 7.02 18.34
CA PRO A 266 -13.07 7.55 19.45
C PRO A 266 -13.58 8.95 19.11
N THR A 267 -14.81 9.25 19.53
CA THR A 267 -15.48 10.55 19.29
C THR A 267 -14.58 11.74 19.58
N THR A 268 -13.84 11.72 20.70
CA THR A 268 -12.93 12.82 21.08
C THR A 268 -11.81 13.05 20.07
N SER A 269 -11.25 11.98 19.46
CA SER A 269 -10.21 12.10 18.44
C SER A 269 -10.78 12.63 17.13
N ILE A 270 -12.02 12.24 16.79
CA ILE A 270 -12.70 12.78 15.61
C ILE A 270 -12.94 14.27 15.80
N VAL A 271 -13.45 14.70 16.96
CA VAL A 271 -13.66 16.12 17.26
C VAL A 271 -12.34 16.90 17.22
N ASP A 272 -11.23 16.36 17.74
CA ASP A 272 -9.91 16.99 17.61
C ASP A 272 -9.50 17.23 16.16
N HIS A 273 -9.74 16.23 15.30
CA HIS A 273 -9.48 16.35 13.88
C HIS A 273 -10.36 17.40 13.20
N LEU A 274 -11.65 17.44 13.55
CA LEU A 274 -12.58 18.45 13.03
C LEU A 274 -12.16 19.86 13.47
N VAL A 275 -11.85 20.06 14.75
CA VAL A 275 -11.37 21.36 15.28
C VAL A 275 -10.13 21.82 14.53
N ALA A 276 -9.19 20.92 14.27
CA ALA A 276 -7.90 21.24 13.67
C ALA A 276 -7.93 21.43 12.14
N HIS A 277 -8.90 20.83 11.44
CA HIS A 277 -8.85 20.73 9.97
C HIS A 277 -10.08 21.26 9.24
N ALA A 278 -11.23 21.42 9.89
CA ALA A 278 -12.42 21.93 9.22
C ALA A 278 -12.17 23.37 8.73
N PRO A 279 -12.34 23.66 7.43
CA PRO A 279 -11.99 24.95 6.86
C PRO A 279 -13.00 26.04 7.19
N THR A 280 -14.24 25.66 7.55
CA THR A 280 -15.33 26.57 7.87
C THR A 280 -16.08 26.10 9.13
N PRO A 281 -16.75 27.03 9.86
CA PRO A 281 -17.58 26.66 11.01
C PRO A 281 -18.75 25.71 10.65
N ASP A 282 -19.27 25.82 9.43
CA ASP A 282 -20.38 24.98 8.94
C ASP A 282 -19.92 23.54 8.65
N ALA A 283 -18.76 23.38 8.02
CA ALA A 283 -18.11 22.08 7.84
C ALA A 283 -17.80 21.40 9.18
N PHE A 284 -17.30 22.18 10.15
CA PHE A 284 -17.06 21.70 11.51
C PHE A 284 -18.36 21.22 12.18
N THR A 285 -19.42 22.04 12.14
CA THR A 285 -20.69 21.77 12.83
C THR A 285 -21.39 20.56 12.22
N THR A 286 -21.45 20.47 10.90
CA THR A 286 -22.05 19.33 10.18
C THR A 286 -21.31 18.03 10.53
N GLY A 287 -19.96 18.04 10.48
CA GLY A 287 -19.15 16.88 10.88
C GLY A 287 -19.35 16.49 12.35
N LEU A 288 -19.44 17.46 13.26
CA LEU A 288 -19.63 17.21 14.69
C LEU A 288 -21.00 16.57 14.98
N LEU A 289 -22.08 17.12 14.41
CA LEU A 289 -23.45 16.64 14.62
C LEU A 289 -23.72 15.26 13.99
N THR A 290 -22.81 14.80 13.12
CA THR A 290 -22.85 13.42 12.59
C THR A 290 -22.51 12.38 13.66
N ILE A 291 -21.69 12.76 14.65
CA ILE A 291 -21.08 11.82 15.61
C ILE A 291 -21.45 12.11 17.07
N VAL A 292 -22.12 13.23 17.33
CA VAL A 292 -22.52 13.70 18.66
C VAL A 292 -23.94 14.24 18.61
N GLU A 293 -24.73 13.95 19.63
CA GLU A 293 -26.09 14.48 19.76
C GLU A 293 -26.09 16.02 19.93
N PRO A 294 -27.09 16.74 19.38
CA PRO A 294 -27.08 18.21 19.38
C PRO A 294 -26.99 18.87 20.76
N ASP A 295 -27.53 18.24 21.80
CA ASP A 295 -27.53 18.74 23.18
C ASP A 295 -26.16 18.61 23.86
N GLU A 296 -25.35 17.63 23.48
CA GLU A 296 -23.99 17.42 23.99
C GLU A 296 -22.92 18.13 23.15
N ALA A 297 -23.20 18.43 21.88
CA ALA A 297 -22.26 18.94 20.90
C ALA A 297 -21.48 20.18 21.36
N LEU A 298 -22.18 21.19 21.90
CA LEU A 298 -21.54 22.42 22.37
C LEU A 298 -20.57 22.16 23.54
N THR A 299 -20.97 21.30 24.47
CA THR A 299 -20.14 20.94 25.63
C THR A 299 -18.89 20.20 25.22
N ILE A 300 -19.02 19.25 24.28
CA ILE A 300 -17.89 18.48 23.75
C ILE A 300 -16.95 19.40 22.98
N ALA A 301 -17.45 20.23 22.06
CA ALA A 301 -16.63 21.18 21.29
C ALA A 301 -15.85 22.15 22.21
N ALA A 302 -16.51 22.69 23.25
CA ALA A 302 -15.87 23.55 24.24
C ALA A 302 -14.74 22.82 24.99
N SER A 303 -14.95 21.57 25.40
CA SER A 303 -13.94 20.76 26.08
C SER A 303 -12.70 20.48 25.22
N ARG A 304 -12.88 20.46 23.89
CA ARG A 304 -11.80 20.26 22.90
C ARG A 304 -11.18 21.57 22.39
N ARG A 305 -11.53 22.71 23.01
CA ARG A 305 -11.00 24.04 22.68
C ARG A 305 -11.27 24.44 21.23
N ALA A 306 -12.48 24.15 20.74
CA ALA A 306 -12.94 24.66 19.44
C ALA A 306 -12.86 26.19 19.39
N HIS A 307 -12.67 26.73 18.18
CA HIS A 307 -12.57 28.18 17.96
C HIS A 307 -13.90 28.89 18.30
N PRO A 308 -13.91 30.18 18.73
CA PRO A 308 -15.14 30.93 18.94
C PRO A 308 -16.16 30.82 17.80
N ASP A 309 -15.73 30.92 16.53
CA ASP A 309 -16.63 30.78 15.37
C ASP A 309 -17.28 29.40 15.28
N GLN A 310 -16.52 28.35 15.59
CA GLN A 310 -17.00 26.96 15.62
C GLN A 310 -18.00 26.75 16.76
N LEU A 311 -17.73 27.31 17.95
CA LEU A 311 -18.64 27.25 19.10
C LEU A 311 -19.95 28.02 18.84
N ALA A 312 -19.86 29.18 18.18
CA ALA A 312 -21.03 29.95 17.77
C ALA A 312 -21.90 29.15 16.80
N ALA A 313 -21.31 28.59 15.73
CA ALA A 313 -22.02 27.78 14.74
C ALA A 313 -22.68 26.54 15.36
N VAL A 314 -21.99 25.82 16.25
CA VAL A 314 -22.58 24.67 16.96
C VAL A 314 -23.74 25.10 17.85
N SER A 315 -23.61 26.22 18.58
CA SER A 315 -24.69 26.71 19.44
C SER A 315 -25.94 27.12 18.64
N GLU A 316 -25.73 27.64 17.42
CA GLU A 316 -26.81 27.96 16.49
C GLU A 316 -27.52 26.71 15.99
N ALA A 317 -26.75 25.71 15.53
CA ALA A 317 -27.30 24.46 15.04
C ALA A 317 -28.02 23.66 16.14
N ALA A 318 -27.58 23.79 17.40
CA ALA A 318 -28.27 23.24 18.57
C ALA A 318 -29.55 24.03 18.95
N GLY A 319 -29.85 25.14 18.28
CA GLY A 319 -31.05 25.96 18.52
C GLY A 319 -30.98 26.82 19.80
N LEU A 320 -29.79 27.09 20.32
CA LEU A 320 -29.60 27.86 21.55
C LEU A 320 -29.70 29.37 21.28
N SER A 321 -30.37 30.07 22.21
CA SER A 321 -30.34 31.53 22.23
C SER A 321 -28.96 32.02 22.67
N PRO A 322 -28.54 33.26 22.33
CA PRO A 322 -27.26 33.81 22.79
C PRO A 322 -27.08 33.74 24.32
N ALA A 323 -28.16 33.90 25.09
CA ALA A 323 -28.13 33.79 26.55
C ALA A 323 -27.94 32.35 27.06
N ASP A 324 -28.58 31.37 26.40
CA ASP A 324 -28.39 29.96 26.73
C ASP A 324 -26.97 29.50 26.36
N THR A 325 -26.46 29.94 25.21
CA THR A 325 -25.07 29.71 24.78
C THR A 325 -24.08 30.26 25.80
N ALA A 326 -24.27 31.51 26.23
CA ALA A 326 -23.42 32.15 27.24
C ALA A 326 -23.38 31.35 28.54
N THR A 327 -24.56 30.93 29.02
CA THR A 327 -24.71 30.17 30.26
C THR A 327 -24.07 28.78 30.16
N ALA A 328 -24.22 28.11 29.03
CA ALA A 328 -23.64 26.79 28.77
C ALA A 328 -22.09 26.85 28.74
N LEU A 329 -21.52 27.93 28.19
CA LEU A 329 -20.07 28.08 28.02
C LEU A 329 -19.35 28.68 29.24
N ALA A 330 -20.03 29.45 30.09
CA ALA A 330 -19.44 30.19 31.21
C ALA A 330 -18.59 29.35 32.18
N THR A 331 -18.87 28.05 32.29
CA THR A 331 -18.11 27.13 33.17
C THR A 331 -17.08 26.27 32.43
N LYS A 332 -16.99 26.39 31.11
CA LYS A 332 -16.23 25.49 30.23
C LYS A 332 -15.08 26.17 29.52
N VAL A 333 -15.19 27.47 29.24
CA VAL A 333 -14.18 28.26 28.54
C VAL A 333 -13.91 29.57 29.28
N ASN A 334 -12.88 30.30 28.85
CA ASN A 334 -12.57 31.61 29.41
C ASN A 334 -13.66 32.63 29.04
N ASP A 335 -13.98 33.56 29.94
CA ASP A 335 -14.94 34.65 29.73
C ASP A 335 -14.73 35.41 28.41
N HIS A 336 -13.49 35.63 27.97
CA HIS A 336 -13.21 36.28 26.68
C HIS A 336 -13.68 35.44 25.48
N ILE A 337 -13.50 34.12 25.53
CA ILE A 337 -14.01 33.21 24.50
C ILE A 337 -15.55 33.23 24.52
N VAL A 338 -16.16 33.25 25.70
CA VAL A 338 -17.63 33.37 25.82
C VAL A 338 -18.10 34.67 25.16
N LEU A 339 -17.43 35.79 25.41
CA LEU A 339 -17.75 37.09 24.81
C LEU A 339 -17.56 37.08 23.28
N ASP A 340 -16.49 36.48 22.77
CA ASP A 340 -16.27 36.33 21.33
C ASP A 340 -17.39 35.52 20.67
N VAL A 341 -17.81 34.41 21.29
CA VAL A 341 -18.92 33.57 20.80
C VAL A 341 -20.24 34.34 20.79
N ILE A 342 -20.59 35.05 21.88
CA ILE A 342 -21.83 35.84 21.93
C ILE A 342 -21.78 36.98 20.92
N ASN A 343 -20.62 37.62 20.73
CA ASN A 343 -20.46 38.67 19.74
C ASN A 343 -20.78 38.19 18.33
N ILE A 344 -20.33 36.99 17.97
CA ILE A 344 -20.68 36.37 16.69
C ILE A 344 -22.19 36.06 16.63
N ARG A 345 -22.76 35.49 17.69
CA ARG A 345 -24.21 35.16 17.77
C ARG A 345 -25.13 36.39 17.78
N CYS A 346 -24.61 37.56 18.13
CA CYS A 346 -25.31 38.84 18.12
C CYS A 346 -24.95 39.71 16.91
N ASP A 347 -24.34 39.14 15.86
CA ASP A 347 -23.94 39.85 14.64
C ASP A 347 -23.06 41.09 14.89
N GLY A 348 -22.27 41.09 15.96
CA GLY A 348 -21.42 42.20 16.37
C GLY A 348 -22.10 43.29 17.20
N ASP A 349 -23.36 43.11 17.61
CA ASP A 349 -24.06 44.08 18.46
C ASP A 349 -23.54 44.04 19.91
N THR A 350 -22.59 44.94 20.19
CA THR A 350 -21.95 45.09 21.50
C THR A 350 -22.91 45.38 22.66
N GLU A 351 -24.08 46.01 22.41
CA GLU A 351 -25.06 46.29 23.46
C GLU A 351 -25.78 44.99 23.88
N SER A 352 -26.20 44.20 22.89
CA SER A 352 -26.77 42.86 23.10
C SER A 352 -25.77 41.90 23.75
N VAL A 353 -24.50 41.97 23.39
CA VAL A 353 -23.42 41.18 24.02
C VAL A 353 -23.28 41.53 25.50
N ALA A 354 -23.19 42.81 25.85
CA ALA A 354 -23.03 43.24 27.23
C ALA A 354 -24.24 42.85 28.11
N ALA A 355 -25.47 42.98 27.57
CA ALA A 355 -26.68 42.55 28.26
C ALA A 355 -26.67 41.03 28.52
N THR A 356 -26.31 40.24 27.51
CA THR A 356 -26.27 38.78 27.57
C THR A 356 -25.17 38.27 28.51
N ALA A 357 -23.97 38.87 28.45
CA ALA A 357 -22.84 38.54 29.31
C ALA A 357 -23.13 38.80 30.79
N THR A 358 -23.79 39.92 31.10
CA THR A 358 -24.22 40.24 32.47
C THR A 358 -25.23 39.21 32.99
N GLY A 359 -26.16 38.77 32.13
CA GLY A 359 -27.11 37.71 32.46
C GLY A 359 -26.46 36.35 32.73
N ALA A 360 -25.34 36.05 32.05
CA ALA A 360 -24.55 34.84 32.26
C ALA A 360 -23.57 34.93 33.45
N GLY A 361 -23.53 36.06 34.16
CA GLY A 361 -22.68 36.26 35.33
C GLY A 361 -21.22 36.65 35.04
N ILE A 362 -20.91 37.08 33.80
CA ILE A 362 -19.59 37.61 33.46
C ILE A 362 -19.42 39.00 34.09
N ASP A 363 -18.28 39.23 34.74
CA ASP A 363 -18.04 40.48 35.43
C ASP A 363 -17.97 41.69 34.47
N SER A 364 -18.55 42.81 34.90
CA SER A 364 -18.62 44.02 34.08
C SER A 364 -17.24 44.57 33.70
N SER A 365 -16.22 44.38 34.54
CA SER A 365 -14.85 44.79 34.21
C SER A 365 -14.26 43.95 33.07
N THR A 366 -14.57 42.65 33.00
CA THR A 366 -14.17 41.75 31.90
C THR A 366 -14.82 42.18 30.59
N VAL A 367 -16.11 42.52 30.61
CA VAL A 367 -16.83 43.04 29.44
C VAL A 367 -16.19 44.35 28.95
N GLN A 368 -15.85 45.26 29.87
CA GLN A 368 -15.18 46.51 29.52
C GLN A 368 -13.77 46.31 28.97
N SER A 369 -12.99 45.37 29.51
CA SER A 369 -11.67 45.05 28.97
C SER A 369 -11.73 44.40 27.59
N TRP A 370 -12.80 43.65 27.30
CA TRP A 370 -13.03 43.06 25.98
C TRP A 370 -13.47 44.10 24.95
N LEU A 371 -14.35 45.04 25.32
CA LEU A 371 -14.77 46.16 24.46
C LEU A 371 -13.62 47.15 24.18
N HIS A 372 -12.77 47.38 25.18
CA HIS A 372 -11.65 48.31 25.12
C HIS A 372 -10.35 47.56 25.42
N PRO A 373 -9.89 46.66 24.52
CA PRO A 373 -8.68 45.91 24.75
C PRO A 373 -7.52 46.89 24.96
N PRO A 374 -6.65 46.64 25.95
CA PRO A 374 -5.51 47.52 26.18
C PRO A 374 -4.71 47.61 24.88
N ALA A 375 -4.32 48.84 24.51
CA ALA A 375 -3.48 49.06 23.33
C ALA A 375 -2.33 48.05 23.35
N PRO A 376 -2.06 47.32 22.24
CA PRO A 376 -1.04 46.29 22.23
C PRO A 376 0.24 46.93 22.75
N GLY A 377 0.68 46.49 23.92
CA GLY A 377 1.86 47.05 24.56
C GLY A 377 2.98 46.99 23.54
N ASN A 378 3.67 48.13 23.31
CA ASN A 378 4.75 48.27 22.34
C ASN A 378 5.49 46.94 22.24
N VAL A 379 5.31 46.24 21.10
CA VAL A 379 5.98 44.98 20.83
C VAL A 379 7.45 45.27 21.02
N THR A 380 7.97 44.83 22.16
CA THR A 380 9.39 44.99 22.46
C THR A 380 10.01 43.85 21.67
N PRO A 381 10.73 44.14 20.57
CA PRO A 381 11.40 43.08 19.84
C PRO A 381 12.24 42.30 20.85
N ILE A 382 12.14 40.98 20.80
CA ILE A 382 13.02 40.10 21.57
C ILE A 382 14.44 40.61 21.33
N ARG A 383 15.10 41.03 22.43
CA ARG A 383 16.29 41.88 22.42
C ARG A 383 17.32 41.50 21.36
N SER A 384 17.75 42.54 20.67
CA SER A 384 18.91 42.73 19.79
C SER A 384 20.25 42.31 20.43
N ALA A 385 20.49 41.01 20.65
CA ALA A 385 21.77 40.51 21.17
C ALA A 385 22.42 39.41 20.32
N ILE A 386 21.88 39.13 19.13
CA ILE A 386 22.58 38.38 18.10
C ILE A 386 22.46 39.21 16.84
N ASP A 387 23.57 39.82 16.44
CA ASP A 387 23.72 40.43 15.12
C ASP A 387 23.71 39.29 14.09
N ILE A 388 22.50 38.79 13.81
CA ILE A 388 22.26 37.87 12.72
C ILE A 388 22.24 38.75 11.48
N ASP A 389 23.41 38.88 10.86
CA ASP A 389 23.58 39.53 9.58
C ASP A 389 22.60 38.89 8.58
N SER A 390 21.48 39.58 8.38
CA SER A 390 20.37 39.12 7.56
C SER A 390 20.82 39.02 6.10
N ALA A 391 21.80 39.83 5.71
CA ALA A 391 22.43 39.73 4.40
C ALA A 391 23.26 38.43 4.30
N ALA A 392 24.01 38.06 5.35
CA ALA A 392 24.75 36.78 5.36
C ALA A 392 23.85 35.53 5.36
N LEU A 393 22.63 35.61 5.92
CA LEU A 393 21.64 34.53 5.80
C LEU A 393 21.04 34.44 4.40
N LEU A 394 20.73 35.58 3.78
CA LEU A 394 20.24 35.63 2.40
C LEU A 394 21.32 35.19 1.40
N ASP A 395 22.59 35.47 1.67
CA ASP A 395 23.74 35.03 0.84
C ASP A 395 24.01 33.51 0.93
N ARG A 396 23.46 32.85 1.97
CA ARG A 396 23.51 31.38 2.12
C ARG A 396 22.34 30.67 1.45
N LEU A 397 21.32 31.40 1.02
CA LEU A 397 20.30 30.81 0.16
C LEU A 397 20.93 30.55 -1.22
N PRO A 398 20.63 29.40 -1.85
CA PRO A 398 21.04 29.19 -3.23
C PRO A 398 20.53 30.36 -4.08
N PRO A 399 21.32 30.85 -5.06
CA PRO A 399 20.88 31.93 -5.93
C PRO A 399 19.54 31.55 -6.53
N ALA A 400 18.59 32.51 -6.55
CA ALA A 400 17.29 32.30 -7.16
C ALA A 400 17.51 31.64 -8.53
N GLY A 401 17.04 30.39 -8.65
CA GLY A 401 17.15 29.64 -9.89
C GLY A 401 16.56 30.47 -11.02
N ALA A 402 17.13 30.38 -12.21
CA ALA A 402 16.62 31.08 -13.38
C ALA A 402 15.10 30.84 -13.49
N THR A 403 14.33 31.93 -13.41
CA THR A 403 12.88 31.92 -13.48
C THR A 403 12.45 31.32 -14.82
N SER A 404 12.00 30.06 -14.79
CA SER A 404 11.35 29.43 -15.93
C SER A 404 9.93 30.00 -16.07
N ALA A 405 9.47 30.18 -17.31
CA ALA A 405 8.14 30.72 -17.63
C ALA A 405 6.97 29.81 -17.19
N ASP A 406 7.25 28.62 -16.65
CA ASP A 406 6.27 27.64 -16.18
C ASP A 406 5.97 27.73 -14.66
N ASP A 407 6.37 28.81 -13.98
CA ASP A 407 6.07 29.00 -12.56
C ASP A 407 4.55 29.27 -12.36
N PRO A 408 3.80 28.38 -11.67
CA PRO A 408 2.34 28.47 -11.55
C PRO A 408 1.86 29.74 -10.85
N ILE A 409 2.73 30.41 -10.08
CA ILE A 409 2.39 31.65 -9.36
C ILE A 409 2.17 32.81 -10.33
N ARG A 410 2.88 32.87 -11.48
CA ARG A 410 2.62 33.90 -12.50
C ARG A 410 1.43 33.58 -13.43
N SER A 411 0.98 32.32 -13.49
CA SER A 411 -0.21 31.97 -14.26
C SER A 411 -1.47 32.65 -13.69
N LEU A 412 -1.51 32.87 -12.37
CA LEU A 412 -2.58 33.61 -11.68
C LEU A 412 -2.53 35.11 -11.96
N ASP A 413 -1.35 35.74 -11.91
CA ASP A 413 -1.22 37.17 -12.23
C ASP A 413 -1.53 37.47 -13.71
N ALA A 414 -1.14 36.58 -14.63
CA ALA A 414 -1.46 36.70 -16.05
C ALA A 414 -2.94 36.44 -16.37
N LEU A 415 -3.63 35.61 -15.57
CA LEU A 415 -5.08 35.42 -15.63
C LEU A 415 -5.84 36.63 -15.09
N MET A 416 -5.34 37.29 -14.04
CA MET A 416 -5.95 38.50 -13.49
C MET A 416 -5.77 39.74 -14.38
N LEU A 417 -4.69 39.81 -15.17
CA LEU A 417 -4.42 40.93 -16.08
C LEU A 417 -5.14 40.83 -17.44
N ASN A 418 -5.68 39.65 -17.81
CA ASN A 418 -6.38 39.43 -19.09
C ASN A 418 -7.91 39.34 -18.97
N ILE A 419 -8.49 39.63 -17.81
CA ILE A 419 -9.94 39.87 -17.71
C ILE A 419 -10.20 41.29 -18.20
N ASP A 420 -10.22 41.45 -19.52
CA ASP A 420 -10.65 42.67 -20.17
C ASP A 420 -12.11 42.97 -19.77
N SER A 421 -12.32 44.15 -19.20
CA SER A 421 -13.61 44.71 -18.80
C SER A 421 -14.42 45.22 -20.02
N ALA A 422 -14.43 44.47 -21.12
CA ALA A 422 -15.12 44.83 -22.35
C ALA A 422 -16.15 43.75 -22.73
N GLY A 423 -17.35 43.83 -22.15
CA GLY A 423 -18.43 42.91 -22.53
C GLY A 423 -19.67 42.88 -21.63
N LEU A 424 -20.07 44.01 -21.04
CA LEU A 424 -21.40 44.16 -20.43
C LEU A 424 -22.06 45.43 -20.98
N GLU A 425 -22.52 45.35 -22.22
CA GLU A 425 -23.59 46.24 -22.70
C GLU A 425 -24.94 45.69 -22.21
N PRO A 426 -25.83 46.53 -21.66
CA PRO A 426 -27.16 46.10 -21.26
C PRO A 426 -28.06 45.99 -22.50
N ALA A 427 -28.64 44.81 -22.73
CA ALA A 427 -29.73 44.66 -23.68
C ALA A 427 -30.97 45.38 -23.14
N GLN A 428 -31.53 46.28 -23.97
CA GLN A 428 -32.83 46.94 -23.77
C GLN A 428 -34.00 45.95 -23.75
#